data_AF-A0A1I5RM13-F1
#
_entry.id   AF-A0A1I5RM13-F1
#
_cell.length_a   1.000
_cell.length_b   1.000
_cell.length_c   1.000
_cell.angle_alpha   90.00
_cell.angle_beta   90.00
_cell.angle_gamma   90.00
#
_symmetry.space_group_name_H-M   'P 1'
#
loop_
_entity.id
_entity.type
_entity.pdbx_description
1 polymer ?
#
loop_
_entity_poly.entity_id
_entity_poly.type
_entity_poly.pdbx_seq_one_letter_code
_entity_poly.pdbx_strand_id
1 'polypeptide(L)'
;MRRILTCLLLVLAVPASAQIYKYTDANGNTVFTDQPPEGQAAQSIELPTTNTVEMSAPSVPPSGSHEDEQTAPYSTLQLTDLPSAEALRANDGTFSVGVELQPRLATGHRLRLLLDGQPYGQPSNVPRLQLTNIDRGEHSLAVEVLSGDQPIQQSASVSFTVQRVNTGSPALRPPPPPPTPKPAP
;
A
#
# COMPACT_ATOMS: atom_id res chain seq x y z
N MET A 1 -33.38 -53.95 8.65
CA MET A 1 -34.01 -52.74 9.21
C MET A 1 -33.09 -51.53 9.24
N ARG A 2 -31.85 -51.63 9.75
CA ARG A 2 -30.91 -50.49 9.86
C ARG A 2 -30.51 -49.82 8.52
N ARG A 3 -30.36 -50.59 7.43
CA ARG A 3 -30.04 -50.06 6.10
C ARG A 3 -31.19 -49.31 5.41
N ILE A 4 -32.44 -49.69 5.71
CA ILE A 4 -33.63 -49.00 5.19
C ILE A 4 -33.78 -47.63 5.87
N LEU A 5 -33.48 -47.56 7.17
CA LEU A 5 -33.46 -46.31 7.91
C LEU A 5 -32.38 -45.34 7.38
N THR A 6 -31.21 -45.84 6.97
CA THR A 6 -30.14 -45.01 6.39
C THR A 6 -30.50 -44.45 5.01
N CYS A 7 -31.14 -45.24 4.15
CA CYS A 7 -31.63 -44.74 2.85
C CYS A 7 -32.77 -43.72 3.00
N LEU A 8 -33.65 -43.89 3.99
CA LEU A 8 -34.72 -42.93 4.26
C LEU A 8 -34.16 -41.57 4.75
N LEU A 9 -33.10 -41.60 5.56
CA LEU A 9 -32.45 -40.39 6.09
C LEU A 9 -31.70 -39.61 5.00
N LEU A 10 -31.19 -40.29 3.97
CA LEU A 10 -30.47 -39.66 2.87
C LEU A 10 -31.39 -38.92 1.87
N VAL A 11 -32.67 -39.30 1.80
CA VAL A 11 -33.68 -38.65 0.94
C VAL A 11 -34.14 -37.29 1.48
N LEU A 12 -33.99 -37.02 2.78
CA LEU A 12 -34.37 -35.72 3.38
C LEU A 12 -33.31 -34.62 3.25
N ALA A 13 -32.12 -34.91 2.72
CA ALA A 13 -31.07 -33.92 2.53
C ALA A 13 -31.25 -33.15 1.21
N VAL A 14 -32.28 -32.29 1.13
CA VAL A 14 -32.44 -31.36 0.02
C VAL A 14 -31.61 -30.09 0.32
N PRO A 15 -30.75 -29.63 -0.61
CA PRO A 15 -30.01 -28.38 -0.41
C PRO A 15 -30.98 -27.19 -0.46
N ALA A 16 -31.03 -26.40 0.60
CA ALA A 16 -31.74 -25.12 0.62
C ALA A 16 -30.91 -24.06 -0.11
N SER A 17 -31.36 -23.66 -1.29
CA SER A 17 -30.79 -22.54 -2.05
C SER A 17 -31.41 -21.23 -1.55
N ALA A 18 -30.64 -20.39 -0.87
CA ALA A 18 -31.06 -19.03 -0.52
C ALA A 18 -30.82 -18.10 -1.72
N GLN A 19 -31.89 -17.48 -2.23
CA GLN A 19 -31.85 -16.50 -3.32
C GLN A 19 -32.23 -15.12 -2.76
N ILE A 20 -31.38 -14.12 -2.97
CA ILE A 20 -31.56 -12.74 -2.48
C ILE A 20 -32.11 -11.89 -3.64
N TYR A 21 -33.22 -11.19 -3.42
CA TYR A 21 -33.86 -10.36 -4.44
C TYR A 21 -33.64 -8.86 -4.14
N LYS A 22 -33.30 -8.08 -5.17
CA LYS A 22 -33.10 -6.63 -5.10
C LYS A 22 -34.16 -5.93 -5.93
N TYR A 23 -34.86 -4.95 -5.36
CA TYR A 23 -35.70 -4.04 -6.11
C TYR A 23 -35.49 -2.58 -5.65
N THR A 24 -35.90 -1.63 -6.49
CA THR A 24 -35.82 -0.20 -6.19
C THR A 24 -37.21 0.30 -5.87
N ASP A 25 -37.38 0.93 -4.71
CA ASP A 25 -38.68 1.48 -4.31
C ASP A 25 -38.98 2.81 -5.03
N ALA A 26 -40.21 3.30 -4.89
CA ALA A 26 -40.67 4.54 -5.52
C ALA A 26 -39.95 5.81 -5.03
N ASN A 27 -39.12 5.72 -3.99
CA ASN A 27 -38.33 6.81 -3.43
C ASN A 27 -36.85 6.77 -3.89
N GLY A 28 -36.48 5.82 -4.75
CA GLY A 28 -35.13 5.66 -5.27
C GLY A 28 -34.18 4.92 -4.34
N ASN A 29 -34.68 4.28 -3.28
CA ASN A 29 -33.86 3.50 -2.36
C ASN A 29 -33.81 2.04 -2.79
N THR A 30 -32.62 1.44 -2.70
CA THR A 30 -32.39 0.03 -3.03
C THR A 30 -32.69 -0.83 -1.80
N VAL A 31 -33.68 -1.72 -1.92
CA VAL A 31 -34.10 -2.63 -0.85
C VAL A 31 -33.78 -4.06 -1.26
N PHE A 32 -33.19 -4.82 -0.32
CA PHE A 32 -32.87 -6.24 -0.48
C PHE A 32 -33.83 -7.06 0.38
N THR A 33 -34.44 -8.10 -0.19
CA THR A 33 -35.41 -8.95 0.49
C THR A 33 -35.19 -10.43 0.14
N ASP A 34 -35.40 -11.31 1.12
CA ASP A 34 -35.28 -12.77 1.00
C ASP A 34 -36.62 -13.45 0.67
N GLN A 35 -37.65 -12.68 0.27
CA GLN A 35 -38.98 -13.22 -0.03
C GLN A 35 -39.54 -12.64 -1.35
N PRO A 36 -40.04 -13.50 -2.27
CA PRO A 36 -40.45 -13.04 -3.61
C PRO A 36 -41.81 -12.32 -3.57
N PRO A 37 -41.94 -11.11 -4.15
CA PRO A 37 -43.25 -10.54 -4.45
C PRO A 37 -43.82 -11.14 -5.74
N GLU A 38 -45.10 -11.52 -5.71
CA GLU A 38 -45.82 -12.07 -6.85
C GLU A 38 -45.99 -11.04 -8.00
N GLY A 39 -45.82 -11.50 -9.24
CA GLY A 39 -46.60 -10.97 -10.37
C GLY A 39 -45.92 -10.06 -11.39
N GLN A 40 -44.58 -10.09 -11.58
CA GLN A 40 -43.96 -9.35 -12.70
C GLN A 40 -42.96 -10.19 -13.51
N ALA A 41 -43.03 -10.02 -14.84
CA ALA A 41 -42.23 -10.72 -15.83
C ALA A 41 -40.75 -10.36 -15.67
N ALA A 42 -39.97 -11.29 -15.10
CA ALA A 42 -38.52 -11.15 -14.99
C ALA A 42 -37.87 -11.51 -16.33
N GLN A 43 -37.25 -10.52 -16.97
CA GLN A 43 -36.45 -10.72 -18.16
C GLN A 43 -35.03 -11.10 -17.71
N SER A 44 -34.59 -12.30 -18.09
CA SER A 44 -33.28 -12.84 -17.71
C SER A 44 -32.17 -12.02 -18.37
N ILE A 45 -31.47 -11.22 -17.57
CA ILE A 45 -30.20 -10.58 -17.96
C ILE A 45 -29.08 -11.51 -17.48
N GLU A 46 -28.37 -12.12 -18.42
CA GLU A 46 -27.08 -12.75 -18.13
C GLU A 46 -26.09 -11.65 -17.79
N LEU A 47 -25.67 -11.61 -16.52
CA LEU A 47 -24.57 -10.75 -16.11
C LEU A 47 -23.28 -11.30 -16.74
N PRO A 48 -22.48 -10.46 -17.42
CA PRO A 48 -21.13 -10.88 -17.79
C PRO A 48 -20.35 -11.21 -16.52
N THR A 49 -19.54 -12.26 -16.58
CA THR A 49 -18.66 -12.67 -15.49
C THR A 49 -17.84 -11.49 -14.99
N THR A 50 -17.88 -11.27 -13.68
CA THR A 50 -16.99 -10.34 -12.99
C THR A 50 -15.56 -10.63 -13.42
N ASN A 51 -14.83 -9.59 -13.86
CA ASN A 51 -13.38 -9.66 -14.03
C ASN A 51 -12.77 -9.86 -12.64
N THR A 52 -12.61 -11.11 -12.25
CA THR A 52 -11.83 -11.49 -11.09
C THR A 52 -10.38 -11.46 -11.52
N VAL A 53 -9.67 -10.39 -11.16
CA VAL A 53 -8.21 -10.43 -11.17
C VAL A 53 -7.83 -11.35 -10.01
N GLU A 54 -7.18 -12.47 -10.30
CA GLU A 54 -6.54 -13.27 -9.25
C GLU A 54 -5.58 -12.34 -8.51
N MET A 55 -5.84 -12.13 -7.23
CA MET A 55 -4.92 -11.42 -6.36
C MET A 55 -3.72 -12.35 -6.18
N SER A 56 -2.75 -12.23 -7.08
CA SER A 56 -1.45 -12.86 -6.89
C SER A 56 -0.97 -12.38 -5.53
N ALA A 57 -0.75 -13.31 -4.60
CA ALA A 57 -0.03 -13.02 -3.38
C ALA A 57 1.22 -12.22 -3.79
N PRO A 58 1.61 -11.16 -3.04
CA PRO A 58 2.86 -10.47 -3.32
C PRO A 58 3.93 -11.56 -3.41
N SER A 59 4.46 -11.77 -4.62
CA SER A 59 5.71 -12.50 -4.74
C SER A 59 6.65 -11.58 -4.00
N VAL A 60 6.94 -11.91 -2.75
CA VAL A 60 8.16 -11.44 -2.10
C VAL A 60 9.22 -11.77 -3.16
N PRO A 61 9.80 -10.78 -3.85
CA PRO A 61 10.91 -11.11 -4.72
C PRO A 61 11.87 -11.90 -3.84
N PRO A 62 12.52 -12.97 -4.31
CA PRO A 62 13.71 -13.39 -3.61
C PRO A 62 14.52 -12.11 -3.46
N SER A 63 14.66 -11.60 -2.24
CA SER A 63 15.69 -10.63 -1.93
C SER A 63 16.92 -11.36 -2.41
N GLY A 64 17.36 -10.99 -3.62
CA GLY A 64 18.62 -11.43 -4.16
C GLY A 64 19.64 -10.78 -3.26
N SER A 65 19.83 -11.38 -2.10
CA SER A 65 21.09 -11.32 -1.43
C SER A 65 22.04 -11.98 -2.41
N HIS A 66 22.60 -11.15 -3.28
CA HIS A 66 23.95 -11.35 -3.74
C HIS A 66 24.82 -11.26 -2.48
N GLU A 67 24.76 -12.31 -1.66
CA GLU A 67 25.82 -12.69 -0.74
C GLU A 67 26.94 -13.22 -1.62
N ASP A 68 27.56 -12.29 -2.36
CA ASP A 68 28.99 -12.41 -2.53
C ASP A 68 29.54 -12.43 -1.09
N GLU A 69 30.18 -13.54 -0.73
CA GLU A 69 30.91 -13.78 0.53
C GLU A 69 32.11 -12.80 0.67
N GLN A 70 31.91 -11.54 0.33
CA GLN A 70 32.78 -10.43 0.66
C GLN A 70 32.67 -10.25 2.17
N THR A 71 33.75 -10.51 2.91
CA THR A 71 33.81 -10.30 4.36
C THR A 71 33.28 -8.91 4.70
N ALA A 72 32.07 -8.87 5.27
CA ALA A 72 31.37 -7.62 5.56
C ALA A 72 32.20 -6.79 6.54
N PRO A 73 32.67 -5.58 6.17
CA PRO A 73 33.52 -4.77 7.04
C PRO A 73 32.80 -4.26 8.29
N TYR A 74 31.46 -4.21 8.27
CA TYR A 74 30.64 -3.79 9.40
C TYR A 74 29.79 -4.96 9.89
N SER A 75 29.91 -5.28 11.18
CA SER A 75 29.11 -6.33 11.83
C SER A 75 27.65 -5.91 12.02
N THR A 76 27.41 -4.60 12.11
CA THR A 76 26.08 -4.00 12.19
C THR A 76 25.99 -2.94 11.11
N LEU A 77 24.92 -2.98 10.32
CA LEU A 77 24.58 -1.95 9.34
C LEU A 77 23.06 -1.96 9.16
N GLN A 78 22.38 -1.00 9.79
CA GLN A 78 20.93 -0.92 9.77
C GLN A 78 20.45 0.53 9.75
N LEU A 79 19.30 0.73 9.11
CA LEU A 79 18.60 2.02 9.12
C LEU A 79 17.85 2.20 10.44
N THR A 80 17.93 3.41 10.99
CA THR A 80 17.25 3.82 12.23
C THR A 80 16.49 5.12 12.00
N ASP A 81 15.67 5.51 12.97
CA ASP A 81 14.86 6.73 12.91
C ASP A 81 13.95 6.83 11.67
N LEU A 82 13.49 5.70 11.11
CA LEU A 82 12.52 5.73 10.03
C LEU A 82 11.19 6.29 10.56
N PRO A 83 10.61 7.30 9.89
CA PRO A 83 9.33 7.83 10.30
C PRO A 83 8.25 6.77 10.14
N SER A 84 7.35 6.66 11.13
CA SER A 84 6.18 5.79 11.03
C SER A 84 5.24 6.28 9.94
N ALA A 85 4.39 5.41 9.41
CA ALA A 85 3.42 5.75 8.36
C ALA A 85 2.53 6.96 8.72
N GLU A 86 2.30 7.21 10.01
CA GLU A 86 1.53 8.35 10.50
C GLU A 86 2.32 9.68 10.47
N ALA A 87 3.66 9.62 10.61
CA ALA A 87 4.54 10.78 10.68
C ALA A 87 4.96 11.35 9.31
N LEU A 88 4.94 10.55 8.24
CA LEU A 88 5.19 11.02 6.85
C LEU A 88 4.02 11.82 6.25
N ARG A 89 3.05 12.25 7.06
CA ARG A 89 1.97 13.15 6.63
C ARG A 89 2.44 14.57 6.30
N ALA A 90 3.70 14.91 6.58
CA ALA A 90 4.30 16.16 6.15
C ALA A 90 4.46 16.14 4.62
N ASN A 91 3.68 17.00 3.98
CA ASN A 91 3.25 16.91 2.58
C ASN A 91 4.33 16.99 1.48
N ASP A 92 5.60 17.07 1.84
CA ASP A 92 6.70 17.19 0.89
C ASP A 92 7.54 15.92 0.75
N GLY A 93 7.21 14.84 1.50
CA GLY A 93 7.97 13.58 1.40
C GLY A 93 9.44 13.74 1.78
N THR A 94 9.75 14.73 2.64
CA THR A 94 11.11 15.02 3.09
C THR A 94 11.29 14.53 4.53
N PHE A 95 12.28 13.69 4.77
CA PHE A 95 12.59 13.17 6.11
C PHE A 95 14.06 12.76 6.24
N SER A 96 14.53 12.64 7.47
CA SER A 96 15.89 12.15 7.76
C SER A 96 15.83 10.75 8.35
N VAL A 97 16.83 9.94 8.02
CA VAL A 97 17.03 8.61 8.57
C VAL A 97 18.41 8.53 9.22
N GLY A 98 18.48 7.81 10.33
CA GLY A 98 19.73 7.43 10.97
C GLY A 98 20.31 6.17 10.34
N VAL A 99 21.61 5.99 10.48
CA VAL A 99 22.28 4.73 10.16
C VAL A 99 23.05 4.29 11.38
N GLU A 100 22.70 3.12 11.90
CA GLU A 100 23.45 2.46 12.94
C GLU A 100 24.45 1.50 12.30
N LEU A 101 25.72 1.65 12.66
CA LEU A 101 26.80 0.84 12.13
C LEU A 101 27.89 0.58 13.16
N GLN A 102 28.43 -0.64 13.15
CA GLN A 102 29.48 -1.09 14.06
C GLN A 102 30.55 -1.88 13.29
N PRO A 103 31.86 -1.56 13.43
CA PRO A 103 32.43 -0.39 14.12
C PRO A 103 32.05 0.93 13.43
N ARG A 104 32.45 2.08 13.98
CA ARG A 104 32.23 3.40 13.35
C ARG A 104 32.73 3.43 11.90
N LEU A 105 32.14 4.31 11.10
CA LEU A 105 32.43 4.42 9.66
C LEU A 105 33.93 4.62 9.45
N ALA A 106 34.56 3.71 8.71
CA ALA A 106 35.98 3.73 8.43
C ALA A 106 36.35 4.96 7.59
N THR A 107 37.59 5.42 7.74
CA THR A 107 38.08 6.57 6.96
C THR A 107 38.11 6.20 5.48
N GLY A 108 37.56 7.07 4.63
CA GLY A 108 37.45 6.83 3.19
C GLY A 108 36.18 6.11 2.76
N HIS A 109 35.41 5.54 3.69
CA HIS A 109 34.12 4.95 3.38
C HIS A 109 33.02 6.02 3.37
N ARG A 110 31.97 5.79 2.58
CA ARG A 110 30.79 6.66 2.49
C ARG A 110 29.52 5.83 2.56
N LEU A 111 28.42 6.45 2.98
CA LEU A 111 27.08 5.90 3.05
C LEU A 111 26.26 6.47 1.91
N ARG A 112 25.48 5.63 1.22
CA ARG A 112 24.53 6.06 0.19
C ARG A 112 23.21 5.33 0.41
N LEU A 113 22.11 6.05 0.23
CA LEU A 113 20.78 5.42 0.30
C LEU A 113 20.46 4.70 -1.00
N LEU A 114 19.70 3.62 -0.88
CA LEU A 114 18.99 2.99 -1.98
C LEU A 114 17.50 3.17 -1.76
N LEU A 115 16.83 3.87 -2.67
CA LEU A 115 15.38 3.97 -2.70
C LEU A 115 14.87 3.04 -3.81
N ASP A 116 14.07 2.05 -3.44
CA ASP A 116 13.52 1.06 -4.39
C ASP A 116 14.61 0.33 -5.19
N GLY A 117 15.73 0.05 -4.50
CA GLY A 117 16.93 -0.57 -5.08
C GLY A 117 17.79 0.35 -5.95
N GLN A 118 17.43 1.63 -6.09
CA GLN A 118 18.18 2.60 -6.88
C GLN A 118 18.98 3.57 -6.00
N PRO A 119 20.24 3.89 -6.35
CA PRO A 119 21.03 4.91 -5.67
C PRO A 119 20.28 6.24 -5.55
N TYR A 120 20.10 6.67 -4.30
CA TYR A 120 19.41 7.91 -3.97
C TYR A 120 20.36 8.89 -3.26
N GLY A 121 20.39 10.11 -3.78
CA GLY A 121 21.17 11.21 -3.22
C GLY A 121 22.68 11.05 -3.39
N GLN A 122 23.42 11.95 -2.73
CA GLN A 122 24.89 11.95 -2.74
C GLN A 122 25.44 11.09 -1.59
N PRO A 123 26.55 10.36 -1.82
CA PRO A 123 27.25 9.67 -0.75
C PRO A 123 27.70 10.62 0.37
N SER A 124 27.49 10.20 1.61
CA SER A 124 27.79 10.99 2.81
C SER A 124 28.69 10.22 3.77
N ASN A 125 29.55 10.90 4.51
CA ASN A 125 30.37 10.31 5.58
C ASN A 125 29.72 10.43 6.97
N VAL A 126 28.52 11.01 7.07
CA VAL A 126 27.77 11.11 8.33
C VAL A 126 26.66 10.06 8.38
N PRO A 127 26.44 9.41 9.55
CA PRO A 127 25.42 8.38 9.74
C PRO A 127 24.00 8.95 9.89
N ARG A 128 23.69 10.03 9.16
CA ARG A 128 22.37 10.65 9.07
C ARG A 128 22.18 11.16 7.65
N LEU A 129 21.19 10.63 6.96
CA LEU A 129 20.93 10.92 5.55
C LEU A 129 19.51 11.47 5.40
N GLN A 130 19.31 12.32 4.39
CA GLN A 130 18.03 12.97 4.15
C GLN A 130 17.45 12.52 2.81
N LEU A 131 16.17 12.21 2.83
CA LEU A 131 15.33 12.01 1.66
C LEU A 131 14.48 13.26 1.46
N THR A 132 14.29 13.64 0.20
CA THR A 132 13.55 14.85 -0.20
C THR A 132 12.62 14.52 -1.35
N ASN A 133 11.38 15.01 -1.28
CA ASN A 133 10.39 14.86 -2.34
C ASN A 133 10.18 13.41 -2.78
N ILE A 134 10.10 12.48 -1.82
CA ILE A 134 9.73 11.10 -2.13
C ILE A 134 8.26 11.09 -2.59
N ASP A 135 8.01 10.31 -3.65
CA ASP A 135 6.68 10.15 -4.20
C ASP A 135 5.73 9.47 -3.20
N ARG A 136 4.44 9.55 -3.47
CA ARG A 136 3.43 8.86 -2.65
C ARG A 136 3.44 7.37 -2.98
N GLY A 137 3.21 6.53 -1.97
CA GLY A 137 3.11 5.08 -2.16
C GLY A 137 3.94 4.31 -1.16
N GLU A 138 4.10 3.02 -1.43
CA GLU A 138 5.02 2.14 -0.72
C GLU A 138 6.40 2.24 -1.36
N HIS A 139 7.42 2.35 -0.52
CA HIS A 139 8.81 2.44 -0.91
C HIS A 139 9.65 1.52 -0.03
N SER A 140 10.81 1.12 -0.54
CA SER A 140 11.82 0.38 0.20
C SER A 140 13.10 1.19 0.31
N LEU A 141 13.71 1.16 1.49
CA LEU A 141 14.93 1.89 1.79
C LEU A 141 16.01 0.94 2.27
N ALA A 142 17.20 1.03 1.70
CA ALA A 142 18.41 0.40 2.22
C ALA A 142 19.55 1.43 2.27
N VAL A 143 20.62 1.10 2.99
CA VAL A 143 21.86 1.87 2.97
C VAL A 143 23.00 1.00 2.48
N GLU A 144 23.80 1.54 1.57
CA GLU A 144 25.06 0.95 1.11
C GLU A 144 26.24 1.68 1.72
N VAL A 145 27.28 0.91 2.03
CA VAL A 145 28.61 1.43 2.30
C VAL A 145 29.42 1.35 1.02
N LEU A 146 30.05 2.46 0.66
CA LEU A 146 30.94 2.61 -0.49
C LEU A 146 32.38 2.73 -0.01
N SER A 147 33.32 2.06 -0.68
CA SER A 147 34.75 2.37 -0.63
C SER A 147 35.14 3.07 -1.93
N GLY A 148 35.36 4.37 -1.88
CA GLY A 148 35.38 5.19 -3.09
C GLY A 148 34.00 5.21 -3.75
N ASP A 149 33.91 4.67 -4.97
CA ASP A 149 32.66 4.54 -5.74
C ASP A 149 32.10 3.11 -5.77
N GLN A 150 32.80 2.15 -5.15
CA GLN A 150 32.40 0.74 -5.17
C GLN A 150 31.58 0.38 -3.94
N PRO A 151 30.36 -0.20 -4.09
CA PRO A 151 29.61 -0.77 -2.98
C PRO A 151 30.33 -1.99 -2.41
N ILE A 152 30.54 -1.99 -1.09
CA ILE A 152 31.23 -3.05 -0.36
C ILE A 152 30.32 -3.78 0.63
N GLN A 153 29.19 -3.18 0.99
CA GLN A 153 28.20 -3.77 1.91
C GLN A 153 26.86 -3.03 1.77
N GLN A 154 25.75 -3.74 1.94
CA GLN A 154 24.40 -3.19 1.96
C GLN A 154 23.64 -3.65 3.21
N SER A 155 22.77 -2.81 3.75
CA SER A 155 21.84 -3.19 4.83
C SER A 155 20.68 -4.03 4.30
N ALA A 156 19.93 -4.62 5.23
CA ALA A 156 18.58 -5.06 4.92
C ALA A 156 17.71 -3.88 4.42
N SER A 157 16.80 -4.18 3.50
CA SER A 157 15.80 -3.21 3.02
C SER A 157 14.65 -3.10 4.00
N VAL A 158 14.23 -1.86 4.29
CA VAL A 158 13.10 -1.56 5.17
C VAL A 158 12.02 -0.82 4.38
N SER A 159 10.79 -1.34 4.42
CA SER A 159 9.66 -0.72 3.73
C SER A 159 9.04 0.42 4.54
N PHE A 160 8.60 1.47 3.86
CA PHE A 160 7.85 2.58 4.44
C PHE A 160 6.80 3.10 3.45
N THR A 161 5.83 3.87 3.94
CA THR A 161 4.75 4.42 3.11
C THR A 161 4.72 5.94 3.22
N VAL A 162 4.64 6.61 2.07
CA VAL A 162 4.47 8.06 1.97
C VAL A 162 3.02 8.36 1.58
N GLN A 163 2.35 9.22 2.34
CA GLN A 163 1.01 9.70 2.06
C GLN A 163 1.03 11.19 1.76
N ARG A 164 0.32 11.63 0.71
CA ARG A 164 0.12 13.06 0.40
C ARG A 164 -1.35 13.41 0.57
N VAL A 165 -1.67 14.43 1.37
CA VAL A 165 -3.04 14.94 1.40
C VAL A 165 -3.27 15.87 0.22
N ASN A 166 -4.37 15.65 -0.51
CA ASN A 166 -4.75 16.54 -1.61
C ASN A 166 -5.47 17.78 -1.04
N THR A 167 -4.77 18.90 -0.97
CA THR A 167 -5.31 20.19 -0.53
C THR A 167 -6.02 20.97 -1.65
N GLY A 168 -6.04 20.47 -2.89
CA GLY A 168 -6.66 21.10 -4.06
C GLY A 168 -8.17 20.84 -4.22
N SER A 169 -8.80 20.19 -3.24
CA SER A 169 -10.23 19.82 -3.29
C SER A 169 -11.12 21.06 -3.45
N PRO A 170 -12.05 21.11 -4.44
CA PRO A 170 -12.98 22.23 -4.62
C PRO A 170 -13.80 22.58 -3.37
N ALA A 171 -14.06 21.60 -2.52
CA ALA A 171 -14.76 21.76 -1.24
C ALA A 171 -14.00 22.59 -0.19
N LEU A 172 -12.68 22.76 -0.34
CA LEU A 172 -11.84 23.56 0.56
C LEU A 172 -11.52 24.95 0.01
N ARG A 173 -12.01 25.30 -1.18
CA ARG A 173 -11.82 26.65 -1.74
C ARG A 173 -12.67 27.64 -0.95
N PRO A 174 -12.11 28.82 -0.57
CA PRO A 174 -12.92 29.87 0.02
C PRO A 174 -14.06 30.26 -0.93
N PRO A 175 -15.26 30.59 -0.42
CA PRO A 175 -16.36 31.06 -1.25
C PRO A 175 -15.94 32.33 -2.00
N PRO A 176 -16.44 32.55 -3.23
CA PRO A 176 -16.14 33.77 -3.98
C PRO A 176 -16.61 35.00 -3.18
N PRO A 177 -15.89 36.14 -3.28
CA PRO A 177 -16.29 37.36 -2.62
C PRO A 177 -17.69 37.81 -3.10
N PRO A 178 -18.50 38.43 -2.22
CA PRO A 178 -19.81 38.94 -2.61
C PRO A 178 -19.68 39.97 -3.74
N PRO A 179 -20.66 40.05 -4.66
CA PRO A 179 -20.63 41.03 -5.74
C PRO A 179 -20.60 42.44 -5.19
N THR A 180 -19.73 43.29 -5.73
CA THR A 180 -19.68 44.71 -5.37
C THR A 180 -20.94 45.42 -5.86
N PRO A 181 -21.58 46.27 -5.04
CA PRO A 181 -22.75 47.02 -5.48
C PRO A 181 -22.37 47.94 -6.64
N LYS A 182 -23.15 47.85 -7.72
CA LYS A 182 -23.00 48.70 -8.90
C LYS A 182 -23.27 50.16 -8.49
N PRO A 183 -22.42 51.13 -8.88
CA PRO A 183 -22.69 52.54 -8.63
C PRO A 183 -24.05 52.93 -9.22
N ALA A 184 -24.89 53.60 -8.44
CA ALA A 184 -26.13 54.18 -8.92
C ALA A 184 -25.82 55.34 -9.90
N PRO A 185 -26.64 55.51 -10.96
CA PRO A 185 -26.47 56.58 -11.95
C PRO A 185 -26.75 57.98 -11.37
#